data_AF-A0A3N4HGE3-F1
#
_entry.id   AF-A0A3N4HGE3-F1
#
_cell.length_a   1.000
_cell.length_b   1.000
_cell.length_c   1.000
_cell.angle_alpha   90.00
_cell.angle_beta   90.00
_cell.angle_gamma   90.00
#
_symmetry.space_group_name_H-M   'P 1'
#
loop_
_entity.id
_entity.type
_entity.pdbx_description
1 polymer ?
#
loop_
_entity_poly.entity_id
_entity_poly.type
_entity_poly.pdbx_seq_one_letter_code
_entity_poly.pdbx_strand_id
1 'polypeptide(L)'
;WRDFKPFPCPTNIKNDCPPEQQNGFDWADLNPGRFNKYKDFNFDGWTCGTIKGKRDEVEKRSFNSKCITAKVTKQPSNEIKCDKNFSIGHIDVSADEEVDVEILYGMPDGSTCKQRTSCNKNGKTIKNTQCGGAKS
;
A
#
# COMPACT_ATOMS: atom_id res chain seq x y z
N TRP A 1 18.41 -24.20 -19.89
CA TRP A 1 17.37 -23.19 -20.14
C TRP A 1 16.05 -23.48 -19.41
N ARG A 2 16.02 -24.36 -18.38
CA ARG A 2 14.76 -24.79 -17.73
C ARG A 2 14.73 -24.71 -16.19
N ASP A 3 15.69 -24.03 -15.55
CA ASP A 3 15.77 -23.95 -14.08
C ASP A 3 15.65 -22.52 -13.55
N PHE A 4 14.74 -21.71 -14.11
CA PHE A 4 14.36 -20.44 -13.46
C PHE A 4 13.18 -20.68 -12.55
N LYS A 5 13.36 -20.39 -11.25
CA LYS A 5 12.24 -20.35 -10.31
C LYS A 5 11.23 -19.30 -10.81
N PRO A 6 9.93 -19.64 -10.90
CA PRO A 6 8.92 -18.68 -11.34
C PRO A 6 8.96 -17.44 -10.44
N PHE A 7 8.81 -16.26 -11.04
CA PHE A 7 8.82 -15.02 -10.29
C PHE A 7 7.63 -15.01 -9.30
N PRO A 8 7.86 -14.70 -8.02
CA PRO A 8 6.82 -14.74 -7.00
C PRO A 8 5.87 -13.54 -7.18
N CYS A 9 4.86 -13.67 -8.06
CA CYS A 9 3.77 -12.72 -8.19
C CYS A 9 2.67 -13.01 -7.15
N PRO A 10 1.89 -12.00 -6.69
CA PRO A 10 0.78 -12.24 -5.76
C PRO A 10 -0.21 -13.31 -6.23
N THR A 11 -0.42 -13.43 -7.54
CA THR A 11 -1.32 -14.43 -8.15
C THR A 11 -0.77 -15.86 -8.15
N ASN A 12 0.54 -16.03 -7.97
CA ASN A 12 1.24 -17.33 -8.05
C ASN A 12 1.68 -17.85 -6.67
N ILE A 13 1.25 -17.19 -5.59
CA ILE A 13 1.55 -17.56 -4.20
C ILE A 13 0.23 -17.89 -3.51
N LYS A 14 0.23 -18.90 -2.65
CA LYS A 14 -0.92 -19.19 -1.78
C LYS A 14 -1.08 -18.05 -0.78
N ASN A 15 -2.07 -17.17 -0.98
CA ASN A 15 -2.42 -16.12 -0.03
C ASN A 15 -3.58 -16.61 0.84
N ASP A 16 -3.32 -16.78 2.14
CA ASP A 16 -4.37 -17.03 3.13
C ASP A 16 -4.81 -15.67 3.69
N CYS A 17 -5.70 -14.96 2.98
CA CYS A 17 -6.20 -13.64 3.36
C CYS A 17 -7.51 -13.76 4.17
N PRO A 18 -7.57 -13.30 5.43
CA PRO A 18 -8.84 -13.11 6.13
C PRO A 18 -9.77 -12.14 5.37
N PRO A 19 -11.10 -12.22 5.55
CA PRO A 19 -12.07 -11.42 4.76
C PRO A 19 -11.80 -9.91 4.79
N GLU A 20 -11.35 -9.39 5.94
CA GLU A 20 -10.97 -7.97 6.11
C GLU A 20 -9.80 -7.55 5.19
N GLN A 21 -8.87 -8.47 4.89
CA GLN A 21 -7.74 -8.21 4.00
C GLN A 21 -8.10 -8.40 2.52
N GLN A 22 -9.13 -9.21 2.21
CA GLN A 22 -9.58 -9.42 0.83
C GLN A 22 -10.29 -8.17 0.27
N ASN A 23 -11.08 -7.52 1.10
CA ASN A 23 -11.80 -6.30 0.72
C ASN A 23 -10.93 -5.04 0.81
N GLY A 24 -9.75 -5.14 1.44
CA GLY A 24 -8.86 -4.02 1.71
C GLY A 24 -9.23 -3.26 2.99
N PHE A 25 -8.29 -2.45 3.47
CA PHE A 25 -8.48 -1.65 4.68
C PHE A 25 -9.16 -0.32 4.35
N ASP A 26 -10.34 -0.12 4.95
CA ASP A 26 -11.08 1.14 4.88
C ASP A 26 -10.73 2.13 6.02
N TRP A 27 -9.91 1.67 6.96
CA TRP A 27 -9.45 2.40 8.14
C TRP A 27 -10.57 2.85 9.09
N ALA A 28 -11.81 2.37 8.93
CA ALA A 28 -13.00 2.89 9.61
C ALA A 28 -12.92 2.78 11.14
N ASP A 29 -12.27 1.74 11.65
CA ASP A 29 -12.05 1.42 13.07
C ASP A 29 -10.78 2.06 13.67
N LEU A 30 -9.95 2.73 12.88
CA LEU A 30 -8.71 3.37 13.36
C LEU A 30 -8.94 4.81 13.82
N ASN A 31 -8.55 5.17 15.04
CA ASN A 31 -8.69 6.56 15.51
C ASN A 31 -7.78 7.53 14.71
N PRO A 32 -8.20 8.78 14.46
CA PRO A 32 -7.35 9.78 13.83
C PRO A 32 -6.07 10.04 14.65
N GLY A 33 -4.96 10.29 13.96
CA GLY A 33 -3.66 10.55 14.57
C GLY A 33 -2.59 9.53 14.18
N ARG A 34 -1.42 9.65 14.82
CA ARG A 34 -0.31 8.72 14.60
C ARG A 34 -0.64 7.36 15.18
N PHE A 35 -0.25 6.32 14.46
CA PHE A 35 -0.45 4.94 14.87
C PHE A 35 0.72 4.10 14.33
N ASN A 36 1.10 3.07 15.08
CA ASN A 36 2.23 2.22 14.70
C ASN A 36 1.81 0.77 14.43
N LYS A 37 0.55 0.43 14.70
CA LYS A 37 0.01 -0.91 14.53
C LYS A 37 -1.45 -0.83 14.11
N TYR A 38 -1.81 -1.64 13.14
CA TYR A 38 -3.19 -1.80 12.70
C TYR A 38 -3.39 -3.25 12.26
N LYS A 39 -4.29 -3.96 12.95
CA LYS A 39 -4.45 -5.41 12.81
C LYS A 39 -3.10 -6.14 12.99
N ASP A 40 -2.71 -7.00 12.06
CA ASP A 40 -1.46 -7.76 12.07
C ASP A 40 -0.25 -6.99 11.50
N PHE A 41 -0.44 -5.73 11.09
CA PHE A 41 0.58 -4.94 10.42
C PHE A 41 1.13 -3.85 11.33
N ASN A 42 2.44 -3.64 11.23
CA ASN A 42 3.12 -2.49 11.83
C ASN A 42 3.31 -1.41 10.77
N PHE A 43 2.98 -0.18 11.11
CA PHE A 43 3.07 0.97 10.23
C PHE A 43 4.08 1.95 10.82
N ASP A 44 5.05 2.39 10.03
CA ASP A 44 5.99 3.43 10.44
C ASP A 44 5.86 4.67 9.53
N GLY A 45 5.87 5.86 10.14
CA GLY A 45 5.70 7.13 9.43
C GLY A 45 4.27 7.50 9.03
N TRP A 46 3.26 6.70 9.40
CA TRP A 46 1.87 6.89 8.98
C TRP A 46 1.00 7.61 10.01
N THR A 47 0.04 8.39 9.53
CA THR A 47 -0.98 9.07 10.33
C THR A 47 -2.36 8.80 9.74
N CYS A 48 -3.32 8.36 10.55
CA CYS A 48 -4.69 8.18 10.13
C CYS A 48 -5.42 9.53 10.15
N GLY A 49 -6.21 9.81 9.10
CA GLY A 49 -6.94 11.05 8.97
C GLY A 49 -8.09 10.95 7.97
N THR A 50 -8.65 12.11 7.65
CA THR A 50 -9.70 12.25 6.65
C THR A 50 -9.22 13.19 5.56
N ILE A 51 -9.30 12.77 4.30
CA ILE A 51 -9.00 13.65 3.17
C ILE A 51 -10.12 14.69 3.09
N LYS A 52 -9.79 15.93 3.46
CA LYS A 52 -10.69 17.08 3.30
C LYS A 52 -10.56 17.62 1.87
N GLY A 53 -10.99 16.84 0.89
CA GLY A 53 -11.28 17.39 -0.44
C GLY A 53 -12.39 18.42 -0.33
N LYS A 54 -12.34 19.53 -1.09
CA LYS A 54 -13.49 20.44 -1.22
C LYS A 54 -14.71 19.59 -1.57
N ARG A 55 -15.81 19.77 -0.82
CA ARG A 55 -17.11 19.19 -1.16
C ARG A 55 -17.59 19.84 -2.46
N ASP A 56 -17.12 19.34 -3.60
CA ASP A 56 -17.80 19.60 -4.85
C ASP A 56 -18.75 18.43 -5.05
N GLU A 57 -20.07 18.67 -5.00
CA GLU A 57 -21.14 17.68 -5.15
C GLU A 57 -21.08 16.90 -6.48
N VAL A 58 -20.17 17.28 -7.38
CA VAL A 58 -20.11 16.84 -8.78
C VAL A 58 -19.02 15.79 -9.03
N GLU A 59 -17.94 15.75 -8.25
CA GLU A 59 -16.89 14.74 -8.42
C GLU A 59 -17.06 13.58 -7.45
N LYS A 60 -17.45 12.41 -7.98
CA LYS A 60 -17.43 11.15 -7.24
C LYS A 60 -16.01 10.92 -6.73
N ARG A 61 -15.86 10.70 -5.43
CA ARG A 61 -14.56 10.31 -4.87
C ARG A 61 -14.09 9.03 -5.55
N SER A 62 -12.87 9.02 -6.04
CA SER A 62 -12.17 7.79 -6.43
C SER A 62 -11.79 6.94 -5.20
N PHE A 63 -11.69 7.54 -4.01
CA PHE A 63 -11.23 6.87 -2.77
C PHE A 63 -12.10 7.12 -1.54
N ASN A 64 -11.92 6.28 -0.51
CA ASN A 64 -12.55 6.45 0.79
C ASN A 64 -12.15 7.79 1.43
N SER A 65 -13.07 8.44 2.17
CA SER A 65 -12.76 9.69 2.89
C SER A 65 -11.73 9.49 3.99
N LYS A 66 -11.71 8.31 4.62
CA LYS A 66 -10.74 7.99 5.67
C LYS A 66 -9.56 7.27 5.05
N CYS A 67 -8.36 7.71 5.41
CA CYS A 67 -7.12 7.21 4.83
C CYS A 67 -5.98 7.30 5.85
N ILE A 68 -4.85 6.73 5.47
CA ILE A 68 -3.56 6.97 6.13
C ILE A 68 -2.72 7.84 5.22
N THR A 69 -1.97 8.77 5.80
CA THR A 69 -1.10 9.68 5.07
C THR A 69 0.31 9.61 5.65
N ALA A 70 1.27 9.89 4.78
CA ALA A 70 2.67 9.94 5.12
C ALA A 70 3.38 10.97 4.23
N LYS A 71 4.49 11.50 4.72
CA LYS A 71 5.30 12.44 3.92
C LYS A 71 6.25 11.62 3.04
N VAL A 72 6.10 11.74 1.73
CA VAL A 72 7.01 11.09 0.78
C VAL A 72 8.30 11.91 0.69
N THR A 73 9.44 11.24 0.85
CA THR A 73 10.79 11.82 0.73
C THR A 73 11.62 11.03 -0.27
N LYS A 74 12.76 11.58 -0.72
CA LYS A 74 13.68 10.89 -1.64
C LYS A 74 14.26 9.58 -1.07
N GLN A 75 14.23 9.42 0.24
CA GLN A 75 14.60 8.19 0.94
C GLN A 75 13.34 7.54 1.52
N PRO A 76 13.28 6.19 1.57
CA PRO A 76 12.17 5.48 2.20
C PRO A 76 12.15 5.83 3.69
N SER A 77 11.07 6.49 4.11
CA SER A 77 10.85 6.96 5.49
C SER A 77 9.55 6.43 6.10
N ASN A 78 8.76 5.70 5.31
CA ASN A 78 7.48 5.14 5.70
C ASN A 78 7.45 3.67 5.29
N GLU A 79 6.94 2.81 6.15
CA GLU A 79 7.06 1.36 5.99
C GLU A 79 5.82 0.63 6.51
N ILE A 80 5.49 -0.51 5.91
CA ILE A 80 4.39 -1.37 6.32
C ILE A 80 4.96 -2.78 6.51
N LYS A 81 5.02 -3.28 7.74
CA LYS A 81 5.59 -4.61 8.04
C LYS A 81 4.52 -5.56 8.52
N CYS A 82 4.75 -6.85 8.30
CA CYS A 82 4.04 -7.92 8.97
C CYS A 82 5.05 -8.98 9.42
N ASP A 83 4.82 -9.58 10.59
CA ASP A 83 5.68 -10.66 11.08
C ASP A 83 5.58 -11.91 10.19
N LYS A 84 4.51 -12.01 9.40
CA LYS A 84 4.29 -13.04 8.37
C LYS A 84 4.54 -12.44 6.99
N ASN A 85 4.90 -13.29 6.03
CA ASN A 85 4.92 -12.89 4.63
C ASN A 85 3.50 -12.52 4.17
N PHE A 86 3.38 -11.45 3.39
CA PHE A 86 2.11 -10.98 2.83
C PHE A 86 2.29 -10.53 1.39
N SER A 87 1.19 -10.49 0.65
CA SER A 87 1.15 -9.92 -0.68
C SER A 87 0.13 -8.79 -0.69
N ILE A 88 0.57 -7.58 -1.02
CA ILE A 88 -0.38 -6.52 -1.35
C ILE A 88 -0.82 -6.76 -2.79
N GLY A 89 -2.12 -6.93 -3.03
CA GLY A 89 -2.66 -7.09 -4.38
C GLY A 89 -2.80 -5.76 -5.13
N HIS A 90 -3.26 -4.73 -4.43
CA HIS A 90 -3.33 -3.37 -4.95
C HIS A 90 -3.30 -2.33 -3.83
N ILE A 91 -2.91 -1.11 -4.16
CA ILE A 91 -2.91 0.05 -3.25
C ILE A 91 -3.56 1.21 -3.97
N ASP A 92 -4.49 1.86 -3.29
CA ASP A 92 -5.06 3.13 -3.71
C ASP A 92 -4.22 4.29 -3.15
N VAL A 93 -3.58 5.05 -4.02
CA VAL A 93 -2.64 6.13 -3.65
C VAL A 93 -3.07 7.44 -4.29
N SER A 94 -3.02 8.53 -3.53
CA SER A 94 -3.13 9.90 -4.03
C SER A 94 -1.94 10.72 -3.52
N ALA A 95 -1.59 11.79 -4.23
CA ALA A 95 -0.50 12.69 -3.86
C ALA A 95 -0.96 14.15 -3.94
N ASP A 96 -0.41 14.99 -3.06
CA ASP A 96 -0.73 16.43 -3.03
C ASP A 96 -0.22 17.19 -4.26
N GLU A 97 0.69 16.59 -5.04
CA GLU A 97 1.27 17.13 -6.26
C GLU A 97 1.47 15.99 -7.27
N GLU A 98 1.74 16.35 -8.53
CA GLU A 98 2.11 15.35 -9.53
C GLU A 98 3.53 14.86 -9.27
N VAL A 99 3.66 13.57 -8.92
CA VAL A 99 4.93 12.97 -8.50
C VAL A 99 4.99 11.49 -8.86
N ASP A 100 6.19 10.99 -9.15
CA ASP A 100 6.44 9.56 -9.23
C ASP A 100 6.63 8.97 -7.84
N VAL A 101 5.82 7.99 -7.49
CA VAL A 101 5.94 7.20 -6.27
C VAL A 101 6.63 5.87 -6.60
N GLU A 102 7.60 5.48 -5.78
CA GLU A 102 8.25 4.16 -5.83
C GLU A 102 7.82 3.35 -4.59
N ILE A 103 7.24 2.18 -4.82
CA ILE A 103 6.89 1.20 -3.78
C ILE A 103 8.02 0.16 -3.74
N LEU A 104 8.60 -0.01 -2.56
CA LEU A 104 9.66 -0.95 -2.28
C LEU A 104 9.08 -2.13 -1.49
N TYR A 105 9.18 -3.34 -2.04
CA TYR A 105 8.76 -4.56 -1.39
C TYR A 105 10.01 -5.32 -0.92
N GLY A 106 10.17 -5.45 0.39
CA GLY A 106 11.23 -6.24 1.02
C GLY A 106 10.90 -7.72 0.96
N MET A 107 11.67 -8.47 0.19
CA MET A 107 11.39 -9.87 -0.08
C MET A 107 12.02 -10.79 0.99
N PRO A 108 11.49 -12.02 1.21
CA PRO A 108 12.01 -12.94 2.21
C PRO A 108 13.47 -13.36 2.01
N ASP A 109 13.98 -13.28 0.78
CA ASP A 109 15.37 -13.59 0.40
C ASP A 109 16.34 -12.41 0.63
N GLY A 110 15.85 -11.29 1.16
CA GLY A 110 16.63 -10.07 1.41
C GLY A 110 16.73 -9.15 0.19
N SER A 111 16.18 -9.53 -0.97
CA SER A 111 16.10 -8.66 -2.13
C SER A 111 15.01 -7.59 -1.99
N THR A 112 15.07 -6.56 -2.83
CA THR A 112 14.03 -5.53 -2.93
C THR A 112 13.40 -5.58 -4.30
N CYS A 113 12.10 -5.86 -4.35
CA CYS A 113 11.28 -5.72 -5.54
C CYS A 113 10.70 -4.31 -5.59
N LYS A 114 10.69 -3.66 -6.74
CA LYS A 114 10.33 -2.24 -6.87
C LYS A 114 9.24 -2.02 -7.90
N GLN A 115 8.31 -1.12 -7.61
CA GLN A 115 7.28 -0.69 -8.55
C GLN A 115 7.17 0.83 -8.53
N ARG A 116 7.36 1.46 -9.70
CA ARG A 116 7.24 2.91 -9.87
C ARG A 116 5.94 3.27 -10.57
N THR A 117 5.29 4.35 -10.16
CA THR A 117 4.07 4.86 -10.78
C THR A 117 3.90 6.36 -10.54
N SER A 118 3.48 7.09 -11.57
CA SER A 118 3.03 8.47 -11.44
C SER A 118 1.69 8.58 -10.70
N CYS A 119 1.60 9.52 -9.78
CA CYS A 119 0.44 9.80 -8.95
C CYS A 119 0.19 11.31 -8.87
N ASN A 120 -1.06 11.69 -8.62
CA ASN A 120 -1.49 13.07 -8.46
C ASN A 120 -2.70 13.13 -7.49
N LYS A 121 -3.34 14.30 -7.38
CA LYS A 121 -4.48 14.53 -6.49
C LYS A 121 -5.71 13.68 -6.78
N ASN A 122 -5.91 13.27 -8.04
CA ASN A 122 -7.03 12.41 -8.44
C ASN A 122 -6.83 10.96 -7.97
N GLY A 123 -5.57 10.65 -7.60
CA GLY A 123 -5.03 9.36 -7.20
C GLY A 123 -5.22 8.23 -8.21
N LYS A 124 -4.73 7.05 -7.84
CA LYS A 124 -4.61 5.89 -8.72
C LYS A 124 -4.58 4.60 -7.91
N THR A 125 -5.24 3.56 -8.43
CA THR A 125 -5.08 2.19 -7.96
C THR A 125 -3.84 1.56 -8.62
N ILE A 126 -2.84 1.25 -7.80
CA ILE A 126 -1.60 0.58 -8.20
C ILE A 126 -1.79 -0.91 -7.95
N LYS A 127 -1.83 -1.71 -9.02
CA LYS A 127 -1.89 -3.18 -8.92
C LYS A 127 -0.49 -3.76 -8.81
N ASN A 128 -0.28 -4.61 -7.82
CA ASN A 128 0.96 -5.35 -7.69
C ASN A 128 0.87 -6.63 -8.53
N THR A 129 1.53 -6.63 -9.68
CA THR A 129 1.56 -7.78 -10.59
C THR A 129 2.86 -8.58 -10.47
N GLN A 130 3.78 -8.15 -9.61
CA GLN A 130 5.17 -8.57 -9.63
C GLN A 130 5.69 -9.00 -8.25
N CYS A 131 5.48 -8.21 -7.20
CA CYS A 131 6.16 -8.38 -5.91
C CYS A 131 5.28 -9.10 -4.86
N GLY A 132 5.06 -10.41 -5.01
CA GLY A 132 4.27 -11.22 -4.09
C GLY A 132 5.09 -11.80 -2.92
N GLY A 133 4.46 -11.98 -1.76
CA GLY A 133 5.06 -12.64 -0.60
C GLY A 133 6.14 -11.81 0.11
N ALA A 134 6.03 -10.48 0.07
CA ALA A 134 6.89 -9.55 0.77
C ALA A 134 6.76 -9.65 2.31
N LYS A 135 7.74 -9.10 3.02
CA LYS A 135 7.75 -8.92 4.49
C LYS A 135 7.59 -7.46 4.91
N SER A 136 7.84 -6.54 4.00
CA SER A 136 7.76 -5.08 4.18
C SER A 136 7.42 -4.39 2.87
#